data_AF-A0A3N5HW75-F1
#
_entry.id   AF-A0A3N5HW75-F1
#
_cell.length_a   1.000
_cell.length_b   1.000
_cell.length_c   1.000
_cell.angle_alpha   90.00
_cell.angle_beta   90.00
_cell.angle_gamma   90.00
#
_symmetry.space_group_name_H-M   'P 1'
#
loop_
_entity.id
_entity.type
_entity.pdbx_description
1 polymer ?
#
loop_
_entity_poly.entity_id
_entity_poly.type
_entity_poly.pdbx_seq_one_letter_code
_entity_poly.pdbx_strand_id
1 'polypeptide(L)'
;SPGRYKAMTALMLLGPGTPMLFQGQEFGASAPFLYFADHKPELARLVRRCRAEFLRQFPALAAPEMQKQLPDPADPATFEHSKLDLSERERHAETYALHRDLLALRREEAVFASQRPGGLDGAVLAEEAFVLRYFDGGQDDRLLLVNLGRELSIDPAPEPLLAPPVDAHWEVRWSSEDPRYGGFGTAPVEGDEGWRLPAESAIVMRPARDTQADG
;
A
#
# COMPACT_ATOMS: atom_id res chain seq x y z
N SER A 1 -9.28 3.43 -6.31
CA SER A 1 -8.67 4.55 -7.06
C SER A 1 -7.16 4.41 -7.04
N PRO A 2 -6.41 5.12 -7.91
CA PRO A 2 -4.95 5.14 -7.88
C PRO A 2 -4.38 5.57 -6.52
N GLY A 3 -4.92 6.61 -5.88
CA GLY A 3 -4.49 7.07 -4.55
C GLY A 3 -4.60 5.98 -3.49
N ARG A 4 -5.79 5.38 -3.33
CA ARG A 4 -6.01 4.27 -2.38
C ARG A 4 -5.06 3.09 -2.63
N TYR A 5 -4.73 2.78 -3.89
CA TYR A 5 -3.78 1.72 -4.21
C TYR A 5 -2.37 2.05 -3.70
N LYS A 6 -1.88 3.28 -3.92
CA LYS A 6 -0.57 3.72 -3.40
C LYS A 6 -0.55 3.73 -1.86
N ALA A 7 -1.60 4.25 -1.24
CA ALA A 7 -1.72 4.30 0.21
C ALA A 7 -1.72 2.91 0.85
N MET A 8 -2.50 1.96 0.31
CA MET A 8 -2.54 0.59 0.79
C MET A 8 -1.23 -0.17 0.51
N THR A 9 -0.54 0.13 -0.59
CA THR A 9 0.79 -0.42 -0.87
C THR A 9 1.81 0.04 0.17
N ALA A 10 1.80 1.32 0.54
CA ALA A 10 2.66 1.85 1.60
C ALA A 10 2.35 1.21 2.95
N LEU A 11 1.08 1.10 3.33
CA LEU A 11 0.66 0.42 4.55
C LEU A 11 1.14 -1.03 4.60
N MET A 12 0.97 -1.79 3.52
CA MET A 12 1.41 -3.19 3.43
C MET A 12 2.93 -3.32 3.52
N LEU A 13 3.69 -2.48 2.81
CA LEU A 13 5.15 -2.57 2.74
C LEU A 13 5.87 -1.99 3.95
N LEU A 14 5.29 -1.01 4.64
CA LEU A 14 5.88 -0.39 5.84
C LEU A 14 5.28 -0.94 7.13
N GLY A 15 4.15 -1.66 7.06
CA GLY A 15 3.51 -2.33 8.18
C GLY A 15 4.45 -3.25 8.97
N PRO A 16 4.16 -3.54 10.25
CA PRO A 16 5.06 -4.32 11.12
C PRO A 16 5.18 -5.79 10.69
N GLY A 17 4.20 -6.35 9.99
CA GLY A 17 4.24 -7.74 9.53
C GLY A 17 5.26 -7.97 8.41
N THR A 18 5.52 -9.24 8.09
CA THR A 18 6.31 -9.62 6.90
C THR A 18 5.48 -9.42 5.65
N PRO A 19 5.81 -8.45 4.77
CA PRO A 19 5.04 -8.23 3.55
C PRO A 19 5.24 -9.36 2.56
N MET A 20 4.21 -9.67 1.78
CA MET A 20 4.27 -10.60 0.65
C MET A 20 3.70 -9.90 -0.58
N LEU A 21 4.48 -9.89 -1.67
CA LEU A 21 4.05 -9.38 -2.97
C LEU A 21 3.68 -10.56 -3.87
N PHE A 22 2.61 -10.38 -4.65
CA PHE A 22 2.35 -11.27 -5.77
C PHE A 22 3.20 -10.87 -6.98
N GLN A 23 3.59 -11.83 -7.81
CA GLN A 23 4.41 -11.55 -8.99
C GLN A 23 3.72 -10.54 -9.92
N GLY A 24 4.41 -9.46 -10.29
CA GLY A 24 3.87 -8.41 -11.13
C GLY A 24 3.09 -7.32 -10.40
N GLN A 25 2.80 -7.50 -9.10
CA GLN A 25 2.17 -6.45 -8.30
C GLN A 25 3.04 -5.19 -8.26
N GLU A 26 4.37 -5.34 -8.28
CA GLU A 26 5.30 -4.23 -8.13
C GLU A 26 5.30 -3.24 -9.29
N PHE A 27 4.80 -3.63 -10.46
CA PHE A 27 4.63 -2.75 -11.62
C PHE A 27 3.16 -2.71 -12.09
N GLY A 28 2.21 -3.17 -11.27
CA GLY A 28 0.80 -3.20 -11.63
C GLY A 28 0.54 -3.98 -12.92
N ALA A 29 0.99 -5.23 -12.97
CA ALA A 29 0.86 -6.09 -14.15
C ALA A 29 -0.58 -6.11 -14.67
N SER A 30 -0.74 -5.94 -15.98
CA SER A 30 -2.08 -6.00 -16.62
C SER A 30 -2.58 -7.44 -16.79
N ALA A 31 -1.66 -8.40 -16.82
CA ALA A 31 -1.96 -9.82 -16.95
C ALA A 31 -2.72 -10.35 -15.71
N PRO A 32 -3.88 -11.00 -15.88
CA PRO A 32 -4.56 -11.66 -14.77
C PRO A 32 -3.79 -12.89 -14.32
N PHE A 33 -3.87 -13.27 -13.03
CA PHE A 33 -3.42 -14.59 -12.60
C PHE A 33 -4.60 -15.56 -12.54
N LEU A 34 -4.79 -16.30 -13.63
CA LEU A 34 -5.86 -17.28 -13.76
C LEU A 34 -5.41 -18.64 -13.20
N TYR A 35 -6.39 -19.48 -12.88
CA TYR A 35 -6.07 -20.88 -12.60
C TYR A 35 -6.09 -21.70 -13.88
N PHE A 36 -4.96 -22.31 -14.16
CA PHE A 36 -4.72 -23.20 -15.29
C PHE A 36 -4.16 -24.53 -14.79
N ALA A 37 -4.47 -25.61 -15.51
CA ALA A 37 -3.98 -26.96 -15.20
C ALA A 37 -3.97 -27.83 -16.46
N ASP A 38 -2.86 -28.53 -16.70
CA ASP A 38 -2.72 -29.48 -17.81
C ASP A 38 -2.95 -30.91 -17.32
N HIS A 39 -4.22 -31.33 -17.33
CA HIS A 39 -4.64 -32.67 -16.94
C HIS A 39 -5.18 -33.46 -18.13
N LYS A 40 -5.16 -34.79 -18.02
CA LYS A 40 -5.80 -35.69 -19.01
C LYS A 40 -7.28 -35.31 -19.19
N PRO A 41 -7.87 -35.50 -20.39
CA PRO A 41 -9.18 -34.95 -20.74
C PRO A 41 -10.33 -35.24 -19.76
N GLU A 42 -10.37 -36.44 -19.17
CA GLU A 42 -11.39 -36.81 -18.19
C GLU A 42 -11.30 -35.97 -16.91
N LEU A 43 -10.09 -35.82 -16.37
CA LEU A 43 -9.84 -35.03 -15.17
C LEU A 43 -9.99 -33.53 -15.44
N ALA A 44 -9.57 -33.05 -16.62
CA ALA A 44 -9.75 -31.65 -17.02
C ALA A 44 -11.23 -31.22 -16.99
N ARG A 45 -12.14 -32.05 -17.52
CA ARG A 45 -13.59 -31.78 -17.48
C ARG A 45 -14.13 -31.73 -16.05
N LEU A 46 -13.65 -32.64 -15.18
CA LEU A 46 -14.03 -32.67 -13.77
C LEU A 46 -13.56 -31.39 -13.06
N VAL A 47 -12.30 -31.01 -13.24
CA VAL A 47 -11.70 -29.79 -12.67
C VAL A 47 -12.48 -28.55 -13.12
N ARG A 48 -12.78 -28.41 -14.42
CA ARG A 48 -13.56 -27.28 -14.93
C ARG A 48 -14.92 -27.18 -14.26
N ARG A 49 -15.67 -28.29 -14.18
CA ARG A 49 -17.00 -28.32 -13.54
C ARG A 49 -16.92 -27.97 -12.05
N CYS A 50 -16.06 -28.66 -11.30
CA CYS A 50 -15.92 -28.46 -9.86
C CYS A 50 -15.48 -27.03 -9.54
N ARG A 51 -14.61 -26.44 -10.36
CA ARG A 51 -14.18 -25.05 -10.18
C ARG A 51 -15.28 -24.04 -10.49
N ALA A 52 -16.02 -24.24 -11.59
CA ALA A 52 -17.17 -23.39 -11.91
C ALA A 52 -18.21 -23.43 -10.78
N GLU A 53 -18.52 -24.62 -10.26
CA GLU A 53 -19.43 -24.83 -9.13
C GLU A 53 -18.91 -24.18 -7.85
N PHE A 54 -17.64 -24.38 -7.49
CA PHE A 54 -17.00 -23.74 -6.35
C PHE A 54 -17.12 -22.21 -6.41
N LEU A 55 -16.89 -21.60 -7.58
CA LEU A 55 -16.97 -20.15 -7.73
C LEU A 55 -18.39 -19.59 -7.57
N ARG A 56 -19.45 -20.42 -7.67
CA ARG A 56 -20.83 -19.98 -7.43
C ARG A 56 -21.11 -19.60 -5.98
N GLN A 57 -20.22 -19.92 -5.05
CA GLN A 57 -20.32 -19.41 -3.68
C GLN A 57 -20.15 -17.88 -3.60
N PHE A 58 -19.53 -17.26 -4.60
CA PHE A 58 -19.38 -15.82 -4.70
C PHE A 58 -20.51 -15.25 -5.58
N PRO A 59 -21.43 -14.41 -5.05
CA PRO A 59 -22.63 -13.98 -5.78
C PRO A 59 -22.35 -13.33 -7.15
N ALA A 60 -21.30 -12.50 -7.24
CA ALA A 60 -20.89 -11.87 -8.50
C ALA A 60 -20.43 -12.88 -9.55
N LEU A 61 -19.77 -13.97 -9.12
CA LEU A 61 -19.31 -15.03 -10.02
C LEU A 61 -20.41 -16.04 -10.34
N ALA A 62 -21.46 -16.14 -9.51
CA ALA A 62 -22.61 -17.02 -9.75
C ALA A 62 -23.53 -16.53 -10.88
N ALA A 63 -23.45 -15.23 -11.23
CA ALA A 63 -24.23 -14.63 -12.30
C ALA A 63 -24.06 -15.40 -13.63
N PRO A 64 -25.14 -15.72 -14.37
CA PRO A 64 -25.07 -16.48 -15.61
C PRO A 64 -24.13 -15.87 -16.66
N GLU A 65 -24.04 -14.55 -16.72
CA GLU A 65 -23.19 -13.79 -17.62
C GLU A 65 -21.71 -14.01 -17.30
N MET A 66 -21.37 -14.06 -16.01
CA MET A 66 -20.00 -14.28 -15.54
C MET A 66 -19.60 -15.76 -15.64
N GLN A 67 -20.52 -16.69 -15.34
CA GLN A 67 -20.28 -18.13 -15.50
C GLN A 67 -19.90 -18.50 -16.94
N LYS A 68 -20.48 -17.82 -17.93
CA LYS A 68 -20.13 -17.99 -19.36
C LYS A 68 -18.76 -17.43 -19.72
N GLN A 69 -18.23 -16.49 -18.94
CA GLN A 69 -16.93 -15.86 -19.15
C GLN A 69 -15.79 -16.54 -18.38
N LEU A 70 -16.08 -17.55 -17.55
CA LEU A 70 -15.03 -18.25 -16.81
C LEU A 70 -14.06 -18.95 -17.79
N PRO A 71 -12.75 -18.67 -17.73
CA PRO A 71 -11.76 -19.30 -18.59
C PRO A 71 -11.68 -20.80 -18.29
N ASP A 72 -11.48 -21.61 -19.32
CA ASP A 72 -11.25 -23.05 -19.16
C ASP A 72 -9.82 -23.28 -18.62
N PRO A 73 -9.65 -23.89 -17.44
CA PRO A 73 -8.32 -24.15 -16.89
C PRO A 73 -7.41 -24.99 -17.80
N ALA A 74 -7.98 -25.82 -18.67
CA ALA A 74 -7.23 -26.68 -19.58
C ALA A 74 -6.95 -26.05 -20.96
N ASP A 75 -7.48 -24.85 -21.23
CA ASP A 75 -7.16 -24.11 -22.46
C ASP A 75 -5.76 -23.49 -22.32
N PRO A 76 -4.81 -23.77 -23.24
CA PRO A 76 -3.49 -23.15 -23.22
C PRO A 76 -3.53 -21.61 -23.16
N ALA A 77 -4.55 -20.97 -23.76
CA ALA A 77 -4.72 -19.52 -23.70
C ALA A 77 -4.88 -19.00 -22.25
N THR A 78 -5.45 -19.78 -21.34
CA THR A 78 -5.59 -19.42 -19.92
C THR A 78 -4.24 -19.28 -19.22
N PHE A 79 -3.29 -20.17 -19.55
CA PHE A 79 -1.91 -20.07 -19.08
C PHE A 79 -1.17 -18.90 -19.74
N GLU A 80 -1.28 -18.78 -21.07
CA GLU A 80 -0.60 -17.72 -21.81
C GLU A 80 -1.03 -16.32 -21.36
N HIS A 81 -2.32 -16.10 -21.08
CA HIS A 81 -2.83 -14.85 -20.52
C HIS A 81 -2.34 -14.54 -19.10
N SER A 82 -1.82 -15.55 -18.38
CA SER A 82 -1.26 -15.37 -17.03
C SER A 82 0.25 -15.08 -17.03
N LYS A 83 0.88 -14.98 -18.20
CA LYS A 83 2.29 -14.63 -18.32
C LYS A 83 2.47 -13.12 -18.17
N LEU A 84 3.47 -12.75 -17.37
CA LEU A 84 3.83 -11.35 -17.16
C LEU A 84 4.53 -10.78 -18.39
N ASP A 85 4.11 -9.57 -18.80
CA ASP A 85 4.86 -8.74 -19.72
C ASP A 85 5.83 -7.85 -18.94
N LEU A 86 7.11 -8.24 -18.88
CA LEU A 86 8.11 -7.53 -18.08
C LEU A 86 8.41 -6.11 -18.60
N SER A 87 8.04 -5.78 -19.84
CA SER A 87 8.18 -4.41 -20.36
C SER A 87 7.24 -3.43 -19.66
N GLU A 88 6.22 -3.92 -18.94
CA GLU A 88 5.34 -3.09 -18.11
C GLU A 88 6.08 -2.40 -16.97
N ARG A 89 7.26 -2.88 -16.54
CA ARG A 89 8.10 -2.18 -15.57
C ARG A 89 8.52 -0.78 -16.04
N GLU A 90 8.74 -0.63 -17.35
CA GLU A 90 9.09 0.66 -17.96
C GLU A 90 7.83 1.46 -18.28
N ARG A 91 6.76 0.80 -18.77
CA ARG A 91 5.49 1.48 -19.09
C ARG A 91 4.73 1.98 -17.85
N HIS A 92 4.87 1.28 -16.72
CA HIS A 92 4.27 1.60 -15.42
C HIS A 92 5.34 2.03 -14.42
N ALA A 93 6.29 2.86 -14.88
CA ALA A 93 7.47 3.26 -14.12
C ALA A 93 7.14 3.89 -12.75
N GLU A 94 6.01 4.61 -12.63
CA GLU A 94 5.56 5.23 -11.38
C GLU A 94 5.25 4.19 -10.29
N THR A 95 4.48 3.15 -10.63
CA THR A 95 4.16 2.04 -9.72
C THR A 95 5.42 1.26 -9.33
N TYR A 96 6.32 1.05 -10.30
CA TYR A 96 7.58 0.36 -10.05
C TYR A 96 8.50 1.16 -9.13
N ALA A 97 8.61 2.48 -9.35
CA ALA A 97 9.35 3.39 -8.48
C ALA A 97 8.78 3.40 -7.06
N LEU A 98 7.44 3.42 -6.92
CA LEU A 98 6.75 3.37 -5.62
C LEU A 98 7.18 2.15 -4.81
N HIS A 99 7.10 0.96 -5.39
CA HIS A 99 7.46 -0.28 -4.70
C HIS A 99 8.96 -0.32 -4.37
N ARG A 100 9.81 0.07 -5.31
CA ARG A 100 11.26 0.10 -5.10
C ARG A 100 11.63 1.01 -3.94
N ASP A 101 11.10 2.24 -3.93
CA ASP A 101 11.44 3.25 -2.93
C ASP A 101 10.86 2.89 -1.55
N LEU A 102 9.66 2.29 -1.48
CA LEU A 102 9.09 1.76 -0.23
C LEU A 102 9.89 0.59 0.34
N LEU A 103 10.35 -0.34 -0.51
CA LEU A 103 11.20 -1.46 -0.08
C LEU A 103 12.58 -0.96 0.40
N ALA A 104 13.14 0.04 -0.27
CA ALA A 104 14.36 0.70 0.18
C ALA A 104 14.14 1.39 1.54
N LEU A 105 13.06 2.15 1.69
CA LEU A 105 12.69 2.80 2.94
C LEU A 105 12.54 1.79 4.09
N ARG A 106 11.84 0.68 3.86
CA ARG A 106 11.69 -0.40 4.85
C ARG A 106 13.05 -0.98 5.29
N ARG A 107 13.98 -1.15 4.34
CA ARG A 107 15.30 -1.74 4.58
C ARG A 107 16.24 -0.79 5.30
N GLU A 108 16.20 0.50 4.94
CA GLU A 108 17.19 1.50 5.35
C GLU A 108 16.80 2.22 6.65
N GLU A 109 15.50 2.36 6.92
CA GLU A 109 15.01 2.96 8.17
C GLU A 109 14.90 1.89 9.26
N ALA A 110 15.74 2.00 10.29
CA ALA A 110 15.83 1.01 11.38
C ALA A 110 14.48 0.75 12.07
N VAL A 111 13.64 1.79 12.21
CA VAL A 111 12.34 1.67 12.86
C VAL A 111 11.36 0.76 12.10
N PHE A 112 11.42 0.71 10.77
CA PHE A 112 10.60 -0.21 9.98
C PHE A 112 11.21 -1.62 9.95
N ALA A 113 12.54 -1.73 10.03
CA ALA A 113 13.25 -3.00 9.97
C ALA A 113 13.23 -3.80 11.31
N SER A 114 13.21 -3.10 12.45
CA SER A 114 13.49 -3.70 13.78
C SER A 114 12.39 -4.61 14.35
N GLN A 115 11.13 -4.49 13.89
CA GLN A 115 9.96 -5.30 14.28
C GLN A 115 9.92 -5.73 15.76
N ARG A 116 10.13 -4.78 16.68
CA ARG A 116 10.24 -5.06 18.12
C ARG A 116 8.90 -4.98 18.85
N PRO A 117 8.66 -5.81 19.88
CA PRO A 117 7.47 -5.68 20.75
C PRO A 117 7.38 -4.28 21.36
N GLY A 118 6.20 -3.66 21.32
CA GLY A 118 5.98 -2.30 21.82
C GLY A 118 6.65 -1.18 21.00
N GLY A 119 7.19 -1.49 19.81
CA GLY A 119 7.78 -0.50 18.91
C GLY A 119 6.78 0.21 17.99
N LEU A 120 5.48 -0.08 18.12
CA LEU A 120 4.43 0.45 17.26
C LEU A 120 3.16 0.66 18.05
N ASP A 121 2.58 1.86 17.94
CA ASP A 121 1.20 2.15 18.34
C ASP A 121 0.41 2.74 17.17
N GLY A 122 -0.91 2.77 17.29
CA GLY A 122 -1.77 3.37 16.28
C GLY A 122 -3.06 3.94 16.86
N ALA A 123 -3.58 4.96 16.17
CA ALA A 123 -4.82 5.62 16.53
C ALA A 123 -5.65 5.93 15.28
N VAL A 124 -6.98 5.86 15.43
CA VAL A 124 -7.93 6.26 14.39
C VAL A 124 -8.13 7.77 14.48
N LEU A 125 -7.89 8.48 13.38
CA LEU A 125 -8.07 9.94 13.28
C LEU A 125 -9.45 10.30 12.73
N ALA A 126 -9.99 9.48 11.82
CA ALA A 126 -11.33 9.60 11.26
C ALA A 126 -11.79 8.24 10.70
N GLU A 127 -13.02 8.15 10.18
CA GLU A 127 -13.60 6.91 9.64
C GLU A 127 -12.70 6.21 8.59
N GLU A 128 -12.02 6.98 7.74
CA GLU A 128 -11.13 6.47 6.71
C GLU A 128 -9.66 6.91 6.91
N ALA A 129 -9.30 7.42 8.09
CA ALA A 129 -7.95 7.91 8.36
C ALA A 129 -7.40 7.46 9.72
N PHE A 130 -6.12 7.08 9.75
CA PHE A 130 -5.44 6.62 10.95
C PHE A 130 -3.94 6.92 10.89
N VAL A 131 -3.29 6.87 12.05
CA VAL A 131 -1.85 7.00 12.19
C VAL A 131 -1.27 5.72 12.80
N LEU A 132 -0.09 5.33 12.33
CA LEU A 132 0.79 4.38 12.99
C LEU A 132 2.07 5.10 13.39
N ARG A 133 2.45 5.03 14.66
CA ARG A 133 3.71 5.59 15.16
C ARG A 133 4.68 4.46 15.44
N TYR A 134 5.80 4.49 14.74
CA TYR A 134 6.93 3.59 14.94
C TYR A 134 7.90 4.28 15.88
N PHE A 135 8.11 3.69 17.06
CA PHE A 135 9.03 4.22 18.04
C PHE A 135 10.44 3.70 17.75
N ASP A 136 11.43 4.60 17.75
CA ASP A 136 12.85 4.22 17.70
C ASP A 136 13.44 3.96 19.10
N GLY A 137 12.76 4.41 20.15
CA GLY A 137 13.20 4.22 21.54
C GLY A 137 14.21 5.28 21.99
N GLY A 138 14.56 6.18 21.07
CA GLY A 138 15.12 7.49 21.34
C GLY A 138 14.13 8.57 20.92
N GLN A 139 14.54 9.41 19.98
CA GLN A 139 13.77 10.56 19.51
C GLN A 139 13.76 10.63 17.97
N ASP A 140 13.89 9.48 17.30
CA ASP A 140 13.89 9.34 15.83
C ASP A 140 12.70 8.48 15.33
N ASP A 141 11.52 8.76 15.88
CA ASP A 141 10.30 8.05 15.54
C ASP A 141 9.87 8.25 14.08
N ARG A 142 8.94 7.44 13.58
CA ARG A 142 8.26 7.71 12.29
C ARG A 142 6.76 7.68 12.49
N LEU A 143 6.06 8.60 11.84
CA LEU A 143 4.62 8.46 11.65
C LEU A 143 4.36 7.90 10.26
N LEU A 144 3.44 6.96 10.15
CA LEU A 144 2.78 6.58 8.90
C LEU A 144 1.32 7.00 9.02
N LEU A 145 0.98 8.09 8.33
CA LEU A 145 -0.37 8.62 8.22
C LEU A 145 -1.01 7.98 7.00
N VAL A 146 -2.22 7.43 7.15
CA VAL A 146 -2.98 6.83 6.06
C VAL A 146 -4.37 7.46 6.05
N ASN A 147 -4.75 8.01 4.91
CA ASN A 147 -6.09 8.53 4.67
C ASN A 147 -6.64 7.91 3.39
N LEU A 148 -7.69 7.11 3.49
CA LEU A 148 -8.37 6.48 2.35
C LEU A 148 -9.60 7.28 1.89
N GLY A 149 -9.98 8.31 2.63
CA GLY A 149 -11.16 9.13 2.37
C GLY A 149 -10.84 10.44 1.66
N ARG A 150 -11.66 11.46 1.94
CA ARG A 150 -11.45 12.84 1.48
C ARG A 150 -10.34 13.51 2.30
N GLU A 151 -9.88 14.67 1.85
CA GLU A 151 -8.94 15.49 2.63
C GLU A 151 -9.49 15.71 4.04
N LEU A 152 -8.63 15.48 5.04
CA LEU A 152 -8.96 15.58 6.45
C LEU A 152 -8.17 16.74 7.06
N SER A 153 -8.88 17.67 7.68
CA SER A 153 -8.29 18.74 8.50
C SER A 153 -8.57 18.47 9.97
N ILE A 154 -7.56 18.57 10.81
CA ILE A 154 -7.64 18.31 12.25
C ILE A 154 -7.07 19.51 12.99
N ASP A 155 -7.95 20.28 13.63
CA ASP A 155 -7.61 21.40 14.50
C ASP A 155 -8.67 21.58 15.61
N PRO A 156 -8.30 21.50 16.91
CA PRO A 156 -7.00 21.03 17.39
C PRO A 156 -6.80 19.54 17.06
N ALA A 157 -5.55 19.06 17.04
CA ALA A 157 -5.19 17.65 16.88
C ALA A 157 -4.87 17.00 18.25
N PRO A 158 -5.86 16.55 19.03
CA PRO A 158 -5.66 16.11 20.42
C PRO A 158 -5.05 14.71 20.56
N GLU A 159 -4.84 13.98 19.46
CA GLU A 159 -4.31 12.61 19.47
C GLU A 159 -2.83 12.61 19.90
N PRO A 160 -2.47 12.03 21.07
CA PRO A 160 -1.10 12.08 21.59
C PRO A 160 -0.04 11.48 20.65
N LEU A 161 -0.40 10.49 19.82
CA LEU A 161 0.55 9.91 18.88
C LEU A 161 1.04 10.91 17.82
N LEU A 162 0.27 11.97 17.53
CA LEU A 162 0.67 13.05 16.61
C LEU A 162 1.66 14.03 17.23
N ALA A 163 1.82 14.06 18.56
CA ALA A 163 2.77 14.96 19.20
C ALA A 163 4.22 14.62 18.79
N PRO A 164 5.01 15.59 18.31
CA PRO A 164 6.39 15.33 17.96
C PRO A 164 7.21 14.93 19.20
N PRO A 165 8.36 14.27 19.02
CA PRO A 165 9.34 14.09 20.08
C PRO A 165 9.80 15.45 20.65
N VAL A 166 10.41 15.45 21.83
CA VAL A 166 10.80 16.70 22.53
C VAL A 166 11.77 17.51 21.66
N ASP A 167 11.56 18.84 21.63
CA ASP A 167 12.34 19.82 20.86
C ASP A 167 12.42 19.49 19.35
N ALA A 168 11.35 18.91 18.79
CA ALA A 168 11.25 18.57 17.37
C ALA A 168 9.89 18.98 16.77
N HIS A 169 9.84 19.01 15.44
CA HIS A 169 8.63 19.10 14.63
C HIS A 169 8.59 17.97 13.60
N TRP A 170 7.45 17.72 12.97
CA TRP A 170 7.38 16.71 11.91
C TRP A 170 7.73 17.28 10.54
N GLU A 171 8.52 16.52 9.79
CA GLU A 171 8.79 16.76 8.37
C GLU A 171 8.36 15.57 7.53
N VAL A 172 7.86 15.85 6.33
CA VAL A 172 7.53 14.81 5.35
C VAL A 172 8.83 14.12 4.89
N ARG A 173 8.96 12.84 5.22
CA ARG A 173 10.07 11.98 4.79
C ARG A 173 9.78 11.28 3.47
N TRP A 174 8.52 10.92 3.24
CA TRP A 174 8.05 10.26 2.04
C TRP A 174 6.55 10.49 1.87
N SER A 175 6.08 10.62 0.63
CA SER A 175 4.66 10.71 0.33
C SER A 175 4.28 9.88 -0.89
N SER A 176 3.17 9.15 -0.78
CA SER A 176 2.54 8.47 -1.92
C SER A 176 2.08 9.43 -3.03
N GLU A 177 1.92 10.71 -2.70
CA GLU A 177 1.52 11.76 -3.63
C GLU A 177 2.71 12.49 -4.28
N ASP A 178 3.95 12.03 -4.09
CA ASP A 178 5.10 12.53 -4.85
C ASP A 178 4.85 12.32 -6.37
N PRO A 179 5.10 13.32 -7.24
CA PRO A 179 4.92 13.20 -8.68
C PRO A 179 5.67 12.02 -9.33
N ARG A 180 6.76 11.53 -8.72
CA ARG A 180 7.46 10.33 -9.21
C ARG A 180 6.60 9.05 -9.18
N TYR A 181 5.52 9.05 -8.39
CA TYR A 181 4.56 7.95 -8.28
C TYR A 181 3.20 8.33 -8.92
N GLY A 182 3.16 9.34 -9.79
CA GLY A 182 1.93 9.83 -10.42
C GLY A 182 1.01 10.60 -9.47
N GLY A 183 1.54 11.16 -8.37
CA GLY A 183 0.80 12.05 -7.48
C GLY A 183 0.91 13.54 -7.86
N PHE A 184 0.23 14.40 -7.09
CA PHE A 184 0.16 15.85 -7.36
C PHE A 184 1.01 16.69 -6.40
N GLY A 185 1.91 16.06 -5.66
CA GLY A 185 2.68 16.68 -4.59
C GLY A 185 1.99 16.58 -3.23
N THR A 186 2.64 17.11 -2.20
CA THR A 186 2.16 17.06 -0.82
C THR A 186 2.37 18.42 -0.19
N ALA A 187 1.26 19.10 0.09
CA ALA A 187 1.29 20.32 0.89
C ALA A 187 1.80 20.01 2.32
N PRO A 188 2.25 21.02 3.08
CA PRO A 188 2.59 20.82 4.49
C PRO A 188 1.47 20.09 5.24
N VAL A 189 1.83 18.97 5.87
CA VAL A 189 0.87 18.10 6.59
C VAL A 189 0.60 18.64 7.99
N GLU A 190 1.61 19.24 8.61
CA GLU A 190 1.51 19.98 9.87
C GLU A 190 1.87 21.45 9.55
N GLY A 191 1.06 22.38 10.06
CA GLY A 191 1.28 23.82 9.93
C GLY A 191 0.46 24.63 10.93
N ASP A 192 0.47 25.96 10.77
CA ASP A 192 -0.18 26.89 11.70
C ASP A 192 -1.71 26.70 11.83
N GLU A 193 -2.35 26.16 10.79
CA GLU A 193 -3.79 25.85 10.75
C GLU A 193 -4.11 24.41 11.21
N GLY A 194 -3.16 23.73 11.86
CA GLY A 194 -3.30 22.35 12.32
C GLY A 194 -2.82 21.32 11.31
N TRP A 195 -3.43 20.13 11.34
CA TRP A 195 -3.02 18.99 10.51
C TRP A 195 -3.89 18.87 9.27
N ARG A 196 -3.28 18.66 8.10
CA ARG A 196 -3.94 18.42 6.82
C ARG A 196 -3.44 17.13 6.18
N LEU A 197 -4.29 16.10 6.18
CA LEU A 197 -3.99 14.83 5.53
C LEU A 197 -4.66 14.80 4.15
N PRO A 198 -3.90 14.75 3.04
CA PRO A 198 -4.46 14.66 1.69
C PRO A 198 -5.38 13.46 1.52
N ALA A 199 -6.38 13.60 0.65
CA ALA A 199 -7.29 12.51 0.28
C ALA A 199 -6.52 11.32 -0.30
N GLU A 200 -6.98 10.10 0.00
CA GLU A 200 -6.47 8.86 -0.60
C GLU A 200 -4.94 8.72 -0.62
N SER A 201 -4.26 9.07 0.47
CA SER A 201 -2.81 9.15 0.56
C SER A 201 -2.25 8.35 1.74
N ALA A 202 -0.97 7.98 1.62
CA ALA A 202 -0.11 7.63 2.74
C ALA A 202 1.11 8.55 2.78
N ILE A 203 1.49 8.98 3.99
CA ILE A 203 2.60 9.89 4.23
C ILE A 203 3.45 9.36 5.38
N VAL A 204 4.76 9.33 5.19
CA VAL A 204 5.72 9.05 6.27
C VAL A 204 6.30 10.38 6.75
N MET A 205 6.20 10.63 8.05
CA MET A 205 6.83 11.77 8.72
C MET A 205 8.04 11.31 9.52
N ARG A 206 9.04 12.18 9.65
CA ARG A 206 10.18 12.03 10.58
C ARG A 206 10.27 13.27 11.48
N PRO A 207 10.83 13.16 12.68
CA PRO A 207 11.16 14.33 13.47
C PRO A 207 12.32 15.09 12.81
N ALA A 208 12.23 16.41 12.84
CA ALA A 208 13.31 17.32 12.52
C ALA A 208 13.51 18.29 13.68
N ARG A 209 14.74 18.78 13.82
CA ARG A 209 15.08 19.78 14.84
C ARG A 209 15.73 20.95 14.14
N ASP A 210 15.32 22.14 14.52
CA ASP A 210 16.05 23.34 14.14
C ASP A 210 17.44 23.25 14.77
N THR A 211 18.47 23.27 13.93
CA THR A 211 19.84 23.37 14.43
C THR A 211 19.94 24.75 15.06
N GLN A 212 20.05 24.84 16.40
CA GLN A 212 20.45 26.08 17.03
C GLN A 212 21.77 26.50 16.38
N ALA A 213 21.76 27.63 15.68
CA ALA A 213 22.99 28.32 15.35
C ALA A 213 23.64 28.68 16.69
N ASP A 214 24.69 27.95 17.08
CA ASP A 214 25.58 28.32 18.16
C ASP A 214 26.02 29.77 17.92
N GLY A 215 25.52 30.69 18.74
CA GLY A 215 25.86 32.11 18.76
C GLY A 215 26.30 32.54 20.15
#